data_AF-A0AAU9Y1Q3-F1
#
_entry.id   AF-A0AAU9Y1Q3-F1
#
_cell.length_a   1.000
_cell.length_b   1.000
_cell.length_c   1.000
_cell.angle_alpha   90.00
_cell.angle_beta   90.00
_cell.angle_gamma   90.00
#
_symmetry.space_group_name_H-M   'P 1'
#
loop_
_entity.id
_entity.type
_entity.pdbx_description
1 polymer ?
#
loop_
_entity_poly.entity_id
_entity_poly.type
_entity_poly.pdbx_seq_one_letter_code
_entity_poly.pdbx_strand_id
1 'polypeptide(L)'
;TQWDFCVRFIGCDTVIMGDVTYGACCVDDLTARALGCDLMVHCGYSCLIPIDSTKGIKMLYVFVDIKLDATHFVNTVRHNFEAGKSLALLSTIQFVTTLQAVYQDLCKDYQVEISQCKPLSPGEILGCTGMHSSKQGNNYVIYYLGDGRFHLEAVMIANPSTPAYMYT
;
A
#
# COMPACT_ATOMS: atom_id res chain seq x y z
N THR A 1 -0.44 21.08 -18.48
CA THR A 1 -0.33 19.76 -17.83
C THR A 1 -0.62 19.91 -16.34
N GLN A 2 -0.82 18.82 -15.57
CA GLN A 2 -1.21 18.90 -14.14
C GLN A 2 -0.22 19.73 -13.27
N TRP A 3 1.01 19.90 -13.75
CA TRP A 3 2.08 20.68 -13.14
C TRP A 3 2.08 22.18 -13.46
N ASP A 4 1.26 22.64 -14.42
CA ASP A 4 1.07 24.07 -14.70
C ASP A 4 0.51 24.82 -13.47
N PHE A 5 -0.16 24.11 -12.57
CA PHE A 5 -0.66 24.67 -11.31
C PHE A 5 0.46 25.30 -10.48
N CYS A 6 1.61 24.63 -10.34
CA CYS A 6 2.73 25.11 -9.54
C CYS A 6 3.30 26.40 -10.14
N VAL A 7 3.52 26.41 -11.46
CA VAL A 7 3.99 27.61 -12.19
C VAL A 7 2.98 28.75 -12.09
N ARG A 8 1.68 28.45 -12.18
CA ARG A 8 0.62 29.46 -12.33
C ARG A 8 0.14 30.06 -11.01
N PHE A 9 0.20 29.31 -9.90
CA PHE A 9 -0.34 29.74 -8.60
C PHE A 9 0.70 29.88 -7.50
N ILE A 10 1.85 29.21 -7.63
CA ILE A 10 2.94 29.26 -6.64
C ILE A 10 4.10 30.12 -7.16
N GLY A 11 4.26 30.23 -8.49
CA GLY A 11 5.32 31.02 -9.12
C GLY A 11 6.69 30.35 -9.04
N CYS A 12 6.73 29.01 -9.03
CA CYS A 12 7.98 28.24 -9.01
C CYS A 12 8.30 27.64 -10.39
N ASP A 13 9.59 27.46 -10.64
CA ASP A 13 10.08 26.65 -11.76
C ASP A 13 9.86 25.17 -11.46
N THR A 14 9.48 24.39 -12.48
CA THR A 14 9.17 22.97 -12.34
C THR A 14 10.05 22.12 -13.24
N VAL A 15 10.68 21.09 -12.66
CA VAL A 15 11.41 20.06 -13.38
C VAL A 15 10.66 18.74 -13.24
N ILE A 16 10.40 18.07 -14.36
CA ILE A 16 9.77 16.74 -14.37
C ILE A 16 10.88 15.70 -14.53
N MET A 17 11.05 14.85 -13.52
CA MET A 17 11.99 13.73 -13.57
C MET A 17 11.43 12.65 -14.50
N GLY A 18 12.15 12.36 -15.59
CA GLY A 18 11.72 11.43 -16.63
C GLY A 18 12.07 9.96 -16.37
N ASP A 19 12.86 9.68 -15.34
CA ASP A 19 13.25 8.32 -14.98
C ASP A 19 12.08 7.52 -14.39
N VAL A 20 12.12 6.21 -14.63
CA VAL A 20 11.06 5.30 -14.17
C VAL A 20 11.23 5.06 -12.67
N THR A 21 10.27 5.56 -11.89
CA THR A 21 10.17 5.28 -10.46
C THR A 21 9.26 4.07 -10.23
N TYR A 22 9.83 2.94 -9.81
CA TYR A 22 9.07 1.71 -9.50
C TYR A 22 8.45 1.71 -8.09
N GLY A 23 8.82 2.68 -7.25
CA GLY A 23 8.33 2.84 -5.88
C GLY A 23 9.18 3.85 -5.12
N ALA A 24 8.85 4.15 -3.87
CA ALA A 24 9.58 5.19 -3.13
C ALA A 24 10.91 4.73 -2.55
N CYS A 25 11.35 3.49 -2.79
CA CYS A 25 12.75 3.11 -2.60
C CYS A 25 13.68 3.71 -3.67
N CYS A 26 13.12 4.28 -4.74
CA CYS A 26 13.82 4.87 -5.86
C CYS A 26 13.51 6.37 -5.99
N VAL A 27 13.63 7.13 -4.90
CA VAL A 27 13.57 8.60 -4.98
C VAL A 27 14.87 9.14 -5.56
N ASP A 28 14.76 9.98 -6.59
CA ASP A 28 15.93 10.60 -7.24
C ASP A 28 16.28 11.96 -6.60
N ASP A 29 16.55 11.93 -5.29
CA ASP A 29 16.88 13.10 -4.49
C ASP A 29 18.26 13.70 -4.87
N LEU A 30 19.18 12.85 -5.31
CA LEU A 30 20.51 13.25 -5.75
C LEU A 30 20.46 14.10 -7.02
N THR A 31 19.70 13.67 -8.03
CA THR A 31 19.58 14.45 -9.28
C THR A 31 18.77 15.71 -9.05
N ALA A 32 17.69 15.66 -8.27
CA ALA A 32 16.91 16.84 -7.91
C ALA A 32 17.79 17.90 -7.22
N ARG A 33 18.69 17.50 -6.32
CA ARG A 33 19.69 18.40 -5.72
C ARG A 33 20.71 18.92 -6.72
N ALA A 34 21.23 18.07 -7.61
CA ALA A 34 22.20 18.48 -8.62
C ALA A 34 21.62 19.53 -9.58
N LEU A 35 20.30 19.49 -9.81
CA LEU A 35 19.55 20.47 -10.59
C LEU A 35 19.15 21.73 -9.80
N GLY A 36 19.49 21.80 -8.51
CA GLY A 36 19.20 22.96 -7.66
C GLY A 36 17.75 23.07 -7.21
N CYS A 37 16.98 21.96 -7.20
CA CYS A 37 15.61 21.98 -6.73
C CYS A 37 15.52 22.12 -5.20
N ASP A 38 14.62 22.98 -4.72
CA ASP A 38 14.37 23.19 -3.29
C ASP A 38 13.39 22.17 -2.67
N LEU A 39 12.49 21.62 -3.51
CA LEU A 39 11.41 20.72 -3.15
C LEU A 39 11.24 19.65 -4.22
N MET A 40 11.14 18.40 -3.80
CA MET A 40 10.77 17.27 -4.64
C MET A 40 9.41 16.72 -4.21
N VAL A 41 8.50 16.60 -5.18
CA VAL A 41 7.17 16.02 -4.99
C VAL A 41 7.17 14.60 -5.57
N HIS A 42 7.01 13.59 -4.72
CA HIS A 42 6.94 12.20 -5.14
C HIS A 42 5.47 11.73 -5.07
N CYS A 43 4.86 11.56 -6.24
CA CYS A 43 3.49 11.08 -6.38
C CYS A 43 3.49 9.57 -6.60
N GLY A 44 2.73 8.83 -5.80
CA GLY A 44 2.53 7.40 -6.03
C GLY A 44 2.72 6.53 -4.79
N TYR A 45 3.59 5.52 -4.90
CA TYR A 45 3.67 4.38 -3.99
C TYR A 45 4.34 4.69 -2.63
N SER A 46 4.25 3.70 -1.74
CA SER A 46 4.73 3.65 -0.36
C SER A 46 6.11 4.23 -0.13
N CYS A 47 6.20 5.19 0.79
CA CYS A 47 7.39 5.98 1.11
C CYS A 47 8.35 5.24 2.03
N LEU A 48 9.34 4.55 1.46
CA LEU A 48 10.31 3.77 2.22
C LEU A 48 11.52 4.59 2.72
N ILE A 49 11.80 5.75 2.10
CA ILE A 49 12.91 6.61 2.53
C ILE A 49 12.40 7.63 3.54
N PRO A 50 12.97 7.69 4.76
CA PRO A 50 12.63 8.72 5.73
C PRO A 50 12.92 10.12 5.16
N ILE A 51 11.97 11.05 5.33
CA ILE A 51 12.12 12.45 4.90
C ILE A 51 13.39 13.06 5.50
N ASP A 52 13.72 12.71 6.75
CA ASP A 52 14.90 13.20 7.47
C ASP A 52 16.24 12.69 6.89
N SER A 53 16.21 11.66 6.04
CA SER A 53 17.40 11.13 5.36
C SER A 53 17.74 11.91 4.10
N THR A 54 16.81 12.69 3.54
CA THR A 54 17.05 13.53 2.35
C THR A 54 17.78 14.83 2.72
N LYS A 55 19.10 14.78 2.74
CA LYS A 55 19.94 15.94 3.11
C LYS A 55 19.95 16.97 1.98
N GLY A 56 19.38 18.14 2.24
CA GLY A 56 19.51 19.32 1.37
C GLY A 56 18.41 19.49 0.32
N ILE A 57 17.33 18.70 0.38
CA ILE A 57 16.11 18.93 -0.41
C ILE A 57 14.88 18.58 0.42
N LYS A 58 13.81 19.38 0.32
CA LYS A 58 12.54 19.07 0.99
C LYS A 58 11.79 18.01 0.18
N MET A 59 11.12 17.09 0.86
CA MET A 59 10.31 16.04 0.22
C MET A 59 8.83 16.21 0.58
N LEU A 60 7.97 16.15 -0.43
CA LEU A 60 6.52 16.03 -0.28
C LEU A 60 6.04 14.74 -0.94
N TYR A 61 5.43 13.87 -0.15
CA TYR A 61 4.82 12.65 -0.64
C TYR A 61 3.33 12.85 -0.88
N VAL A 62 2.87 12.50 -2.07
CA VAL A 62 1.46 12.55 -2.45
C VAL A 62 0.98 11.12 -2.71
N PHE A 63 0.25 10.57 -1.75
CA PHE A 63 -0.33 9.24 -1.85
C PHE A 63 -1.59 9.27 -2.71
N VAL A 64 -1.76 8.21 -3.51
CA VAL A 64 -2.99 7.96 -4.26
C VAL A 64 -3.82 6.94 -3.50
N ASP A 65 -5.05 7.31 -3.16
CA ASP A 65 -6.03 6.44 -2.50
C ASP A 65 -7.07 6.00 -3.55
N ILE A 66 -7.15 4.70 -3.80
CA ILE A 66 -8.13 4.10 -4.70
C ILE A 66 -9.32 3.64 -3.88
N LYS A 67 -10.50 4.15 -4.23
CA LYS A 67 -11.73 3.81 -3.53
C LYS A 67 -12.29 2.48 -4.03
N LEU A 68 -12.38 1.51 -3.12
CA LEU A 68 -13.15 0.29 -3.30
C LEU A 68 -14.46 0.39 -2.52
N ASP A 69 -15.49 -0.29 -3.01
CA ASP A 69 -16.74 -0.41 -2.27
C ASP A 69 -16.54 -1.33 -1.04
N ALA A 70 -16.34 -0.69 0.11
CA ALA A 70 -16.19 -1.34 1.41
C ALA A 70 -17.39 -2.24 1.76
N THR A 71 -18.60 -1.81 1.42
CA THR A 71 -19.82 -2.56 1.73
C THR A 71 -19.89 -3.83 0.90
N HIS A 72 -19.60 -3.71 -0.39
CA HIS A 72 -19.53 -4.86 -1.29
C HIS A 72 -18.43 -5.85 -0.85
N PHE A 73 -17.25 -5.35 -0.46
CA PHE A 73 -16.18 -6.20 0.07
C PHE A 73 -16.62 -7.00 1.30
N VAL A 74 -17.18 -6.32 2.31
CA VAL A 74 -17.64 -6.98 3.55
C VAL A 74 -18.71 -8.02 3.24
N ASN A 75 -19.67 -7.70 2.37
CA ASN A 75 -20.71 -8.66 1.96
C ASN A 75 -20.13 -9.85 1.19
N THR A 76 -19.11 -9.63 0.38
CA THR A 76 -18.40 -10.69 -0.35
C THR A 76 -17.71 -11.64 0.62
N VAL A 77 -17.04 -11.13 1.66
CA VAL A 77 -16.44 -11.98 2.70
C VAL A 77 -17.52 -12.78 3.43
N ARG A 78 -18.61 -12.13 3.84
CA ARG A 78 -19.77 -12.78 4.49
C ARG A 78 -20.42 -13.88 3.68
N HIS A 79 -20.44 -13.72 2.36
CA HIS A 79 -21.00 -14.72 1.46
C HIS A 79 -20.11 -15.95 1.31
N ASN A 80 -18.78 -15.79 1.40
CA ASN A 80 -17.83 -16.84 1.08
C ASN A 80 -17.25 -17.57 2.30
N PHE A 81 -17.34 -16.99 3.50
CA PHE A 81 -16.77 -17.58 4.72
C PHE A 81 -17.77 -17.60 5.87
N GLU A 82 -17.84 -18.75 6.54
CA GLU A 82 -18.60 -18.92 7.78
C GLU A 82 -18.04 -18.02 8.90
N ALA A 83 -18.93 -17.52 9.76
CA ALA A 83 -18.54 -16.73 10.93
C ALA A 83 -17.60 -17.54 11.85
N GLY A 84 -16.65 -16.85 12.49
CA GLY A 84 -15.64 -17.44 13.36
C GLY A 84 -14.35 -17.86 12.65
N LYS A 85 -14.29 -17.82 11.31
CA LYS A 85 -13.03 -18.00 10.56
C LYS A 85 -12.00 -16.93 10.92
N SER A 86 -10.72 -17.29 10.83
CA SER A 86 -9.61 -16.36 10.98
C SER A 86 -9.21 -15.78 9.63
N LEU A 87 -9.21 -14.45 9.51
CA LEU A 87 -8.92 -13.74 8.26
C LEU A 87 -7.68 -12.87 8.46
N ALA A 88 -6.66 -13.00 7.61
CA ALA A 88 -5.60 -12.00 7.52
C ALA A 88 -5.85 -11.06 6.34
N LEU A 89 -6.05 -9.77 6.63
CA LEU A 89 -6.30 -8.76 5.61
C LEU A 89 -4.99 -8.07 5.22
N LEU A 90 -4.72 -8.03 3.92
CA LEU A 90 -3.56 -7.41 3.31
C LEU A 90 -3.97 -6.51 2.14
N SER A 91 -3.14 -5.54 1.80
CA SER A 91 -3.35 -4.61 0.68
C SER A 91 -2.04 -3.97 0.24
N THR A 92 -2.04 -3.30 -0.91
CA THR A 92 -1.03 -2.27 -1.21
C THR A 92 -1.48 -0.92 -0.65
N ILE A 93 -0.55 0.04 -0.58
CA ILE A 93 -0.81 1.38 -0.02
C ILE A 93 -2.05 2.08 -0.60
N GLN A 94 -2.37 1.83 -1.87
CA GLN A 94 -3.49 2.44 -2.57
C GLN A 94 -4.87 2.04 -2.00
N PHE A 95 -4.95 0.91 -1.31
CA PHE A 95 -6.20 0.35 -0.79
C PHE A 95 -6.24 0.28 0.73
N VAL A 96 -5.17 0.70 1.42
CA VAL A 96 -5.04 0.56 2.87
C VAL A 96 -6.16 1.29 3.62
N THR A 97 -6.64 2.43 3.11
CA THR A 97 -7.75 3.17 3.70
C THR A 97 -9.02 2.33 3.75
N THR A 98 -9.35 1.63 2.66
CA THR A 98 -10.52 0.74 2.61
C THR A 98 -10.32 -0.47 3.52
N LEU A 99 -9.12 -1.05 3.52
CA LEU A 99 -8.78 -2.18 4.39
C LEU A 99 -8.96 -1.83 5.89
N GLN A 100 -8.57 -0.63 6.30
CA GLN A 100 -8.78 -0.15 7.66
C GLN A 100 -10.26 0.11 7.96
N ALA A 101 -11.02 0.63 6.99
CA ALA A 101 -12.44 0.91 7.16
C ALA A 101 -13.27 -0.36 7.39
N VAL A 102 -12.95 -1.45 6.69
CA VAL A 102 -13.70 -2.72 6.77
C VAL A 102 -13.35 -3.57 8.00
N TYR A 103 -12.24 -3.27 8.68
CA TYR A 103 -11.77 -4.02 9.84
C TYR A 103 -12.84 -4.16 10.92
N GLN A 104 -13.46 -3.05 11.33
CA GLN A 104 -14.43 -3.04 12.42
C GLN A 104 -15.70 -3.83 12.08
N ASP A 105 -16.10 -3.86 10.81
CA ASP A 105 -17.28 -4.61 10.39
C ASP A 105 -17.01 -6.10 10.30
N LEU A 106 -15.83 -6.51 9.84
CA LEU A 106 -15.44 -7.91 9.76
C LEU A 106 -15.12 -8.51 11.13
N CYS A 107 -14.57 -7.73 12.07
CA CYS A 107 -14.31 -8.18 13.44
C CYS A 107 -15.57 -8.61 14.21
N LYS A 108 -16.76 -8.22 13.77
CA LYS A 108 -18.04 -8.65 14.36
C LYS A 108 -18.31 -10.13 14.13
N ASP A 109 -17.88 -10.63 12.97
CA ASP A 109 -18.21 -11.98 12.48
C ASP A 109 -16.97 -12.89 12.42
N TYR A 110 -15.76 -12.33 12.38
CA TYR A 110 -14.50 -13.04 12.11
C TYR A 110 -13.37 -12.67 13.08
N GLN A 111 -12.38 -13.55 13.19
CA GLN A 111 -11.11 -13.23 13.85
C GLN A 111 -10.16 -12.56 12.85
N VAL A 112 -10.20 -11.24 12.77
CA VAL A 112 -9.44 -10.47 11.77
C VAL A 112 -8.05 -10.08 12.28
N GLU A 113 -7.04 -10.33 11.46
CA GLU A 113 -5.65 -9.95 11.67
C GLU A 113 -5.19 -8.98 10.57
N ILE A 114 -4.57 -7.89 10.99
CA ILE A 114 -3.89 -6.93 10.12
C ILE A 114 -2.45 -6.83 10.61
N SER A 115 -1.53 -7.50 9.90
CA SER A 115 -0.10 -7.48 10.23
C SER A 115 0.56 -6.19 9.76
N GLN A 116 1.62 -5.74 10.46
CA GLN A 116 2.40 -4.58 10.08
C GLN A 116 3.89 -4.92 10.03
N CYS A 117 4.50 -4.74 8.85
CA CYS A 117 5.95 -4.75 8.70
C CYS A 117 6.45 -3.29 8.64
N LYS A 118 7.03 -2.77 9.72
CA LYS A 118 7.52 -1.39 9.74
C LYS A 118 8.63 -1.19 8.69
N PRO A 119 8.66 -0.04 7.99
CA PRO A 119 7.90 1.19 8.25
C PRO A 119 6.51 1.26 7.59
N LEU A 120 6.03 0.18 6.96
CA LEU A 120 4.77 0.18 6.23
C LEU A 120 3.56 0.37 7.13
N SER A 121 2.45 0.80 6.52
CA SER A 121 1.15 0.94 7.19
C SER A 121 0.62 -0.44 7.61
N PRO A 122 -0.23 -0.54 8.64
CA PRO A 122 -0.86 -1.81 8.99
C PRO A 122 -1.66 -2.39 7.82
N GLY A 123 -1.41 -3.66 7.50
CA GLY A 123 -2.04 -4.38 6.39
C GLY A 123 -1.40 -4.08 5.04
N GLU A 124 -0.38 -3.24 4.98
CA GLU A 124 0.33 -2.92 3.74
C GLU A 124 1.45 -3.94 3.48
N ILE A 125 1.51 -4.44 2.24
CA ILE A 125 2.55 -5.34 1.76
C ILE A 125 3.24 -4.79 0.50
N LEU A 126 4.52 -5.15 0.35
CA LEU A 126 5.30 -4.96 -0.87
C LEU A 126 5.80 -6.31 -1.37
N GLY A 127 6.26 -6.37 -2.62
CA GLY A 127 6.77 -7.63 -3.19
C GLY A 127 7.98 -8.18 -2.43
N CYS A 128 8.72 -7.32 -1.74
CA CYS A 128 9.86 -7.66 -0.90
C CYS A 128 9.52 -7.86 0.59
N THR A 129 8.31 -7.53 1.03
CA THR A 129 7.85 -7.64 2.42
C THR A 129 6.63 -8.55 2.49
N GLY A 130 6.84 -9.82 2.13
CA GLY A 130 5.82 -10.85 2.31
C GLY A 130 5.51 -11.06 3.80
N MET A 131 4.23 -10.96 4.17
CA MET A 131 3.78 -11.38 5.50
C MET A 131 3.97 -12.89 5.64
N HIS A 132 4.67 -13.34 6.67
CA HIS A 132 4.71 -14.75 7.07
C HIS A 132 3.87 -14.94 8.33
N SER A 133 2.80 -15.73 8.24
CA SER A 133 1.96 -16.02 9.41
C SER A 133 2.39 -17.31 10.09
N SER A 134 2.42 -17.29 11.42
CA SER A 134 2.57 -18.51 12.22
C SER A 134 1.26 -19.30 12.33
N LYS A 135 0.13 -18.70 11.96
CA LYS A 135 -1.18 -19.38 11.92
C LYS A 135 -1.28 -20.18 10.62
N GLN A 136 -1.66 -21.45 10.75
CA GLN A 136 -1.86 -22.36 9.63
C GLN A 136 -3.08 -23.26 9.89
N GLY A 137 -3.64 -23.81 8.81
CA GLY A 137 -4.75 -24.76 8.84
C GLY A 137 -6.02 -24.23 8.17
N ASN A 138 -7.02 -25.11 8.04
CA ASN A 138 -8.23 -24.86 7.23
C ASN A 138 -9.13 -23.71 7.72
N ASN A 139 -8.91 -23.22 8.95
CA ASN A 139 -9.66 -22.12 9.53
C ASN A 139 -9.02 -20.74 9.31
N TYR A 140 -7.83 -20.68 8.72
CA TYR A 140 -7.09 -19.44 8.47
C TYR A 140 -7.01 -19.18 6.96
N VAL A 141 -7.38 -17.97 6.54
CA VAL A 141 -7.34 -17.55 5.14
C VAL A 141 -6.71 -16.17 5.03
N ILE A 142 -6.01 -15.94 3.92
CA ILE A 142 -5.41 -14.65 3.57
C ILE A 142 -6.33 -13.96 2.56
N TYR A 143 -6.65 -12.69 2.80
CA TYR A 143 -7.46 -11.87 1.92
C TYR A 143 -6.68 -10.63 1.52
N TYR A 144 -6.37 -10.50 0.24
CA TYR A 144 -5.66 -9.36 -0.32
C TYR A 144 -6.62 -8.44 -1.06
N LEU A 145 -6.58 -7.15 -0.72
CA LEU A 145 -7.33 -6.09 -1.38
C LEU A 145 -6.36 -5.31 -2.28
N GLY A 146 -6.65 -5.33 -3.57
CA GLY A 146 -5.94 -4.52 -4.54
C GLY A 146 -5.63 -5.25 -5.83
N ASP A 147 -5.03 -4.51 -6.74
CA ASP A 147 -4.76 -4.98 -8.09
C ASP A 147 -3.43 -5.71 -8.22
N GLY A 148 -3.35 -6.52 -9.28
CA GLY A 148 -2.17 -7.29 -9.64
C GLY A 148 -1.90 -8.46 -8.68
N ARG A 149 -1.28 -9.52 -9.21
CA ARG A 149 -1.05 -10.75 -8.45
C ARG A 149 0.31 -10.81 -7.76
N PHE A 150 1.27 -9.99 -8.18
CA PHE A 150 2.67 -10.09 -7.74
C PHE A 150 2.83 -10.04 -6.21
N HIS A 151 2.18 -9.09 -5.55
CA HIS A 151 2.21 -8.95 -4.09
C HIS A 151 1.60 -10.16 -3.37
N LEU A 152 0.44 -10.60 -3.85
CA LEU A 152 -0.24 -11.78 -3.30
C LEU A 152 0.57 -13.06 -3.54
N GLU A 153 1.18 -13.22 -4.71
CA GLU A 153 2.03 -14.37 -5.04
C GLU A 153 3.24 -14.45 -4.10
N ALA A 154 3.88 -13.33 -3.77
CA ALA A 154 4.95 -13.30 -2.76
C ALA A 154 4.47 -13.79 -1.39
N VAL A 155 3.27 -13.38 -0.96
CA VAL A 155 2.65 -13.86 0.28
C VAL A 155 2.29 -15.34 0.21
N MET A 156 1.80 -15.83 -0.93
CA MET A 156 1.48 -17.25 -1.13
C MET A 156 2.73 -18.13 -1.08
N ILE A 157 3.85 -17.68 -1.65
CA ILE A 157 5.13 -18.37 -1.56
C ILE A 157 5.59 -18.47 -0.11
N ALA A 158 5.38 -17.43 0.70
CA ALA A 158 5.70 -17.44 2.12
C ALA A 158 4.71 -18.27 2.96
N ASN A 159 3.50 -18.53 2.46
CA ASN A 159 2.44 -19.26 3.19
C ASN A 159 1.80 -20.35 2.29
N PRO A 160 2.56 -21.36 1.84
CA PRO A 160 2.15 -22.25 0.74
C PRO A 160 0.94 -23.15 1.05
N SER A 161 0.63 -23.36 2.32
CA SER A 161 -0.50 -24.19 2.77
C SER A 161 -1.73 -23.38 3.18
N THR A 162 -1.70 -22.05 3.03
CA THR A 162 -2.80 -21.18 3.43
C THR A 162 -3.60 -20.73 2.20
N PRO A 163 -4.93 -20.96 2.16
CA PRO A 163 -5.76 -20.43 1.08
C PRO A 163 -5.70 -18.90 1.05
N ALA A 164 -5.50 -18.34 -0.14
CA ALA A 164 -5.41 -16.91 -0.34
C ALA A 164 -6.38 -16.44 -1.42
N TYR A 165 -7.06 -15.32 -1.17
CA TYR A 165 -8.09 -14.73 -2.01
C TYR A 165 -7.75 -13.28 -2.32
N MET A 166 -8.20 -12.81 -3.48
CA MET A 166 -7.99 -11.44 -3.95
C MET A 166 -9.35 -10.76 -4.18
N TYR A 167 -9.45 -9.49 -3.80
CA TYR A 167 -10.56 -8.61 -4.17
C TYR A 167 -10.01 -7.37 -4.89
N THR A 168 -10.57 -7.10 -6.06
CA THR A 168 -10.24 -6.01 -6.99
C THR A 168 -11.49 -5.23 -7.30
#